data_AF-Q7U9V6-F1
#
_entry.id   AF-Q7U9V6-F1
#
_cell.length_a   1.000
_cell.length_b   1.000
_cell.length_c   1.000
_cell.angle_alpha   90.00
_cell.angle_beta   90.00
_cell.angle_gamma   90.00
#
_symmetry.space_group_name_H-M   'P 1'
#
loop_
_entity.id
_entity.type
_entity.pdbx_description
1 polymer ?
#
loop_
_entity_poly.entity_id
_entity_poly.type
_entity_poly.pdbx_seq_one_letter_code
_entity_poly.pdbx_strand_id
1 'polypeptide(L)'
;MVWPLRSQLIVLVRQGKRLLDREAVRGFREVSTHVDVVFETAEVLRHQCDGVTASYMASISNRMNQVMKVLTVISSIFVPLTFIAGVYGMNFDPEVSPWNMPELEWPYGYVLCMVAMGLISLTQVLWFRRQGWFQDWTGMR
;
A
#
# COMPACT_ATOMS: atom_id res chain seq x y z
N MET A 1 11.64 22.57 20.73
CA MET A 1 11.36 23.74 21.60
C MET A 1 11.86 23.60 23.05
N VAL A 2 12.51 22.49 23.45
CA VAL A 2 12.86 22.20 24.87
C VAL A 2 14.32 22.51 25.26
N TRP A 3 15.21 22.66 24.28
CA TRP A 3 16.61 23.11 24.45
C TRP A 3 16.81 24.35 25.36
N PRO A 4 15.91 25.36 25.37
CA PRO A 4 16.10 26.53 26.23
C PRO A 4 15.98 26.22 27.73
N LEU A 5 15.17 25.22 28.13
CA LEU A 5 14.95 24.91 29.55
C LEU A 5 16.22 24.31 30.18
N ARG A 6 16.90 23.44 29.42
CA ARG A 6 18.20 22.88 29.77
C ARG A 6 19.26 23.97 29.93
N SER A 7 19.32 24.94 29.01
CA SER A 7 20.30 26.02 29.10
C SER A 7 20.02 26.97 30.27
N GLN A 8 18.74 27.22 30.59
CA GLN A 8 18.34 28.07 31.73
C GLN A 8 18.70 27.44 33.09
N LEU A 9 18.51 26.12 33.25
CA LEU A 9 18.89 25.39 34.47
C LEU A 9 20.42 25.43 34.71
N ILE A 10 21.22 25.26 33.66
CA ILE A 10 22.68 25.32 33.75
C ILE A 10 23.16 26.73 34.16
N VAL A 11 22.49 27.78 33.68
CA VAL A 11 22.80 29.17 34.04
C VAL A 11 22.48 29.44 35.51
N LEU A 12 21.33 28.99 36.00
CA LEU A 12 20.92 29.14 37.41
C LEU A 12 21.87 28.40 38.36
N VAL A 13 22.27 27.17 38.03
CA VAL A 13 23.24 26.38 38.83
C VAL A 13 24.63 27.03 38.86
N ARG A 14 25.04 27.71 37.78
CA ARG A 14 26.31 28.45 37.74
C ARG A 14 26.29 29.75 38.56
N GLN A 15 25.15 30.44 38.63
CA GLN A 15 25.02 31.72 39.33
C GLN A 15 24.70 31.58 40.85
N GLY A 16 24.12 30.46 41.28
CA GLY A 16 23.65 30.23 42.66
C GLY A 16 24.72 29.96 43.73
N LYS A 17 26.02 30.10 43.45
CA LYS A 17 27.13 29.73 44.37
C LYS A 17 27.17 30.51 45.70
N ARG A 18 26.34 31.55 45.88
CA ARG A 18 26.35 32.40 47.07
C ARG A 18 25.08 32.29 47.94
N LEU A 19 24.05 31.55 47.50
CA LEU A 19 22.75 31.41 48.21
C LEU A 19 22.34 29.97 48.57
N LEU A 20 23.01 28.94 48.06
CA LEU A 20 22.58 27.54 48.22
C LEU A 20 23.60 26.71 49.04
N ASP A 21 23.10 26.03 50.06
CA ASP A 21 23.88 25.05 50.84
C ASP A 21 24.22 23.81 49.99
N ARG A 22 25.26 23.05 50.36
CA ARG A 22 25.77 21.90 49.59
C ARG A 22 24.69 20.84 49.31
N GLU A 23 23.75 20.65 50.23
CA GLU A 23 22.60 19.74 50.05
C GLU A 23 21.61 20.22 49.00
N ALA A 24 21.30 21.51 48.96
CA ALA A 24 20.36 22.07 47.99
C ALA A 24 20.91 21.98 46.55
N VAL A 25 22.22 22.15 46.36
CA VAL A 25 22.88 21.95 45.06
C VAL A 25 22.84 20.48 44.61
N ARG A 26 22.93 19.54 45.56
CA ARG A 26 22.82 18.10 45.28
C ARG A 26 21.41 17.72 44.82
N GLY A 27 20.38 18.18 45.53
CA GLY A 27 18.98 17.95 45.14
C GLY A 27 18.64 18.54 43.77
N PHE A 28 19.11 19.75 43.48
CA PHE A 28 18.88 20.38 42.16
C PHE A 28 19.51 19.60 41.00
N ARG A 29 20.71 19.03 41.22
CA ARG A 29 21.41 18.22 40.22
C ARG A 29 20.68 16.90 39.96
N GLU A 30 20.14 16.28 41.01
CA GLU A 30 19.39 15.04 40.91
C GLU A 30 18.09 15.24 40.12
N VAL A 31 17.35 16.30 40.42
CA VAL A 31 16.16 16.70 39.65
C VAL A 31 16.51 17.00 38.19
N SER A 32 17.59 17.76 37.94
CA SER A 32 18.04 18.03 36.56
C SER A 32 18.34 16.74 35.80
N THR A 33 18.96 15.75 36.46
CA THR A 33 19.29 14.46 35.85
C THR A 33 18.02 13.66 35.54
N HIS A 34 17.05 13.63 36.44
CA HIS A 34 15.77 12.96 36.21
C HIS A 34 15.00 13.60 35.05
N VAL A 35 15.02 14.93 34.97
CA VAL A 35 14.43 15.69 33.86
C VAL A 35 15.09 15.31 32.54
N ASP A 36 16.42 15.20 32.48
CA ASP A 36 17.13 14.77 31.27
C ASP A 36 16.73 13.35 30.84
N VAL A 37 16.64 12.40 31.77
CA VAL A 37 16.22 11.00 31.48
C VAL A 37 14.79 10.95 30.95
N VAL A 38 13.86 11.70 31.56
CA VAL A 38 12.47 11.76 31.08
C VAL A 38 12.41 12.33 29.65
N PHE A 39 13.24 13.33 29.34
CA PHE A 39 13.29 13.89 28.00
C PHE A 39 13.86 12.93 26.97
N GLU A 40 14.96 12.25 27.27
CA GLU A 40 15.53 11.25 26.37
C GLU A 40 14.52 10.11 26.11
N THR A 41 13.82 9.67 27.16
CA THR A 41 12.77 8.65 27.03
C THR A 41 11.61 9.14 26.17
N ALA A 42 11.19 10.39 26.32
CA ALA A 42 10.13 10.98 25.50
C ALA A 42 10.54 11.10 24.02
N GLU A 43 11.80 11.40 23.74
CA GLU A 43 12.34 11.44 22.37
C GLU A 43 12.38 10.04 21.74
N VAL A 44 12.80 9.03 22.49
CA VAL A 44 12.75 7.62 22.05
C VAL A 44 11.31 7.18 21.76
N LEU A 45 10.35 7.49 22.65
CA LEU A 45 8.94 7.17 22.43
C LEU A 45 8.39 7.85 21.17
N ARG A 46 8.76 9.12 20.95
CA ARG A 46 8.37 9.84 19.73
C ARG A 46 8.90 9.15 18.47
N HIS A 47 10.17 8.74 18.47
CA HIS A 47 10.75 8.00 17.35
C HIS A 47 10.06 6.64 17.11
N GLN A 48 9.67 5.95 18.18
CA GLN A 48 8.91 4.70 18.05
C GLN A 48 7.52 4.94 17.46
N CYS A 49 6.80 5.98 17.90
CA CYS A 49 5.51 6.37 17.33
C CYS A 49 5.63 6.71 15.83
N ASP A 50 6.69 7.41 15.43
CA ASP A 50 6.95 7.71 14.02
C ASP A 50 7.18 6.40 13.23
N GLY A 51 7.94 5.46 13.79
CA GLY A 51 8.18 4.14 13.19
C GLY A 51 6.91 3.30 13.02
N VAL A 52 6.04 3.27 14.05
CA VAL A 52 4.73 2.60 13.99
C VAL A 52 3.85 3.24 12.92
N THR A 53 3.81 4.57 12.87
CA THR A 53 3.03 5.30 11.87
C THR A 53 3.52 4.99 10.45
N ALA A 54 4.83 4.98 10.24
CA ALA A 54 5.42 4.62 8.95
C ALA A 54 5.08 3.18 8.55
N SER A 55 5.16 2.23 9.49
CA SER A 55 4.78 0.83 9.25
C SER A 55 3.28 0.70 8.94
N TYR A 56 2.42 1.44 9.62
CA TYR A 56 0.99 1.46 9.37
C TYR A 56 0.67 1.97 7.96
N MET A 57 1.31 3.07 7.55
CA MET A 57 1.19 3.60 6.19
C MET A 57 1.69 2.61 5.14
N ALA A 58 2.80 1.92 5.40
CA ALA A 58 3.30 0.86 4.53
C ALA A 58 2.29 -0.30 4.40
N SER A 59 1.68 -0.72 5.50
CA SER A 59 0.63 -1.75 5.50
C SER A 59 -0.62 -1.33 4.72
N ILE A 60 -1.07 -0.07 4.87
CA ILE A 60 -2.18 0.48 4.07
C ILE A 60 -1.82 0.47 2.59
N SER A 61 -0.62 0.94 2.23
CA SER A 61 -0.14 0.97 0.85
C SER A 61 -0.09 -0.44 0.25
N ASN A 62 0.39 -1.42 1.01
CA ASN A 62 0.42 -2.82 0.58
C ASN A 62 -1.00 -3.37 0.35
N ARG A 63 -1.94 -3.09 1.25
CA ARG A 63 -3.35 -3.46 1.09
C ARG A 63 -3.97 -2.81 -0.15
N MET A 64 -3.70 -1.52 -0.38
CA MET A 64 -4.18 -0.82 -1.56
C MET A 64 -3.59 -1.42 -2.84
N ASN A 65 -2.31 -1.73 -2.86
CA ASN A 65 -1.65 -2.39 -3.98
C ASN A 65 -2.28 -3.76 -4.27
N GLN A 66 -2.60 -4.53 -3.24
CA GLN A 66 -3.30 -5.81 -3.39
C GLN A 66 -4.70 -5.63 -3.97
N VAL A 67 -5.50 -4.69 -3.45
CA VAL A 67 -6.84 -4.37 -3.99
C VAL A 67 -6.75 -3.98 -5.48
N MET A 68 -5.80 -3.12 -5.84
CA MET A 68 -5.57 -2.72 -7.23
C MET A 68 -5.19 -3.91 -8.11
N LYS A 69 -4.28 -4.79 -7.64
CA LYS A 69 -3.93 -6.03 -8.35
C LYS A 69 -5.17 -6.89 -8.62
N VAL A 70 -6.06 -7.07 -7.63
CA VAL A 70 -7.30 -7.85 -7.82
C VAL A 70 -8.15 -7.27 -8.93
N LEU A 71 -8.44 -5.97 -8.84
CA LEU A 71 -9.30 -5.29 -9.79
C LEU A 71 -8.70 -5.36 -11.20
N THR A 72 -7.39 -5.14 -11.34
CA THR A 72 -6.69 -5.25 -12.62
C THR A 72 -6.75 -6.66 -13.20
N VAL A 73 -6.55 -7.72 -12.40
CA VAL A 73 -6.64 -9.11 -12.89
C VAL A 73 -8.04 -9.41 -13.41
N ILE A 74 -9.07 -9.05 -12.64
CA ILE A 74 -10.48 -9.23 -13.04
C ILE A 74 -10.73 -8.44 -14.33
N SER A 75 -10.45 -7.14 -14.36
CA SER A 75 -10.68 -6.28 -15.53
C SER A 75 -9.90 -6.75 -16.77
N SER A 76 -8.64 -7.16 -16.63
CA SER A 76 -7.82 -7.64 -17.76
C SER A 76 -8.39 -8.90 -18.42
N ILE A 77 -9.08 -9.75 -17.66
CA ILE A 77 -9.77 -10.92 -18.20
C ILE A 77 -11.11 -10.51 -18.82
N PHE A 78 -11.90 -9.68 -18.15
CA PHE A 78 -13.23 -9.33 -18.61
C PHE A 78 -13.22 -8.41 -19.84
N VAL A 79 -12.34 -7.41 -19.93
CA VAL A 79 -12.29 -6.43 -21.03
C VAL A 79 -12.22 -7.05 -22.43
N PRO A 80 -11.29 -7.98 -22.76
CA PRO A 80 -11.27 -8.60 -24.09
C PRO A 80 -12.50 -9.50 -24.31
N LEU A 81 -13.03 -10.11 -23.26
CA LEU A 81 -14.22 -10.96 -23.35
C LEU A 81 -15.47 -10.13 -23.66
N THR A 82 -15.69 -9.03 -22.95
CA THR A 82 -16.79 -8.10 -23.24
C THR A 82 -16.61 -7.41 -24.58
N PHE A 83 -15.38 -7.14 -25.01
CA PHE A 83 -15.13 -6.59 -26.35
C PHE A 83 -15.61 -7.57 -27.43
N ILE A 84 -15.19 -8.85 -27.37
CA ILE A 84 -15.63 -9.86 -28.33
C ILE A 84 -17.15 -10.07 -28.26
N ALA A 85 -17.72 -10.19 -27.05
CA ALA A 85 -19.17 -10.32 -26.88
C ALA A 85 -19.93 -9.09 -27.40
N GLY A 86 -19.37 -7.89 -27.26
CA GLY A 86 -19.91 -6.65 -27.79
C GLY A 86 -19.89 -6.61 -29.31
N VAL A 87 -18.78 -7.02 -29.93
CA VAL A 87 -18.67 -7.14 -31.40
C VAL A 87 -19.70 -8.16 -31.92
N TYR A 88 -19.78 -9.36 -31.36
CA TYR A 88 -20.78 -10.36 -31.77
C TYR A 88 -22.22 -10.00 -31.39
N GLY A 89 -22.43 -9.01 -30.52
CA GLY A 89 -23.74 -8.46 -30.18
C GLY A 89 -24.21 -7.35 -31.12
N MET A 90 -23.39 -6.92 -32.08
CA MET A 90 -23.78 -5.96 -33.11
C MET A 90 -24.62 -6.65 -34.19
N ASN A 91 -25.67 -5.98 -34.67
CA ASN A 91 -26.54 -6.48 -35.74
C ASN A 91 -25.80 -6.41 -37.10
N PHE A 92 -24.98 -7.42 -37.40
CA PHE A 92 -24.34 -7.56 -38.72
C PHE A 92 -25.27 -8.35 -39.65
N ASP A 93 -25.82 -7.70 -40.67
CA ASP A 93 -26.59 -8.35 -41.75
C ASP A 93 -25.65 -8.96 -42.82
N PRO A 94 -25.63 -10.30 -43.00
CA PRO A 94 -24.84 -10.96 -44.05
C PRO A 94 -25.32 -10.62 -45.47
N GLU A 95 -26.59 -10.20 -45.62
CA GLU A 95 -27.22 -9.92 -46.91
C GLU A 95 -26.76 -8.61 -47.56
N VAL A 96 -26.22 -7.64 -46.79
CA VAL A 96 -25.88 -6.29 -47.29
C VAL A 96 -24.42 -6.17 -47.74
N SER A 97 -23.52 -7.04 -47.28
CA SER A 97 -22.12 -7.09 -47.73
C SER A 97 -21.48 -8.46 -47.48
N PRO A 98 -20.83 -9.11 -48.47
CA PRO A 98 -20.13 -10.40 -48.31
C PRO A 98 -18.98 -10.38 -47.29
N TRP A 99 -18.54 -9.17 -46.93
CA TRP A 99 -17.47 -8.93 -45.95
C TRP A 99 -18.01 -8.70 -44.54
N ASN A 100 -19.34 -8.64 -44.38
CA ASN A 100 -20.00 -8.48 -43.10
C ASN A 100 -20.08 -9.85 -42.41
N MET A 101 -19.00 -10.21 -41.70
CA MET A 101 -18.95 -11.38 -40.82
C MET A 101 -19.23 -12.74 -41.52
N PRO A 102 -18.38 -13.19 -42.46
CA PRO A 102 -18.53 -14.48 -43.16
C PRO A 102 -18.48 -15.72 -42.24
N GLU A 103 -18.11 -15.54 -40.97
CA GLU A 103 -18.08 -16.58 -39.93
C GLU A 103 -19.48 -16.92 -39.38
N LEU A 104 -20.50 -16.07 -39.65
CA LEU A 104 -21.87 -16.25 -39.16
C LEU A 104 -22.64 -17.34 -39.93
N GLU A 105 -22.33 -17.52 -41.21
CA GLU A 105 -22.85 -18.64 -42.03
C GLU A 105 -22.12 -19.97 -41.74
N TRP A 106 -21.00 -19.93 -41.02
CA TRP A 106 -20.21 -21.11 -40.71
C TRP A 106 -20.77 -21.82 -39.46
N PRO A 107 -21.15 -23.11 -39.54
CA PRO A 107 -21.79 -23.83 -38.43
C PRO A 107 -20.90 -23.93 -37.17
N TYR A 108 -19.59 -23.70 -37.32
CA TYR A 108 -18.61 -23.73 -36.24
C TYR A 108 -18.13 -22.34 -35.77
N GLY A 109 -18.57 -21.23 -36.38
CA GLY A 109 -18.10 -19.88 -36.06
C GLY A 109 -18.32 -19.51 -34.59
N TYR A 110 -19.52 -19.80 -34.06
CA TYR A 110 -19.87 -19.61 -32.65
C TYR A 110 -18.98 -20.43 -31.70
N VAL A 111 -18.74 -21.70 -32.05
CA VAL A 111 -17.92 -22.60 -31.23
C VAL A 111 -16.45 -22.17 -31.23
N LEU A 112 -15.91 -21.81 -32.40
CA LEU A 112 -14.53 -21.33 -32.55
C LEU A 112 -14.31 -20.03 -31.77
N CYS A 113 -15.30 -19.14 -31.77
CA CYS A 113 -15.22 -17.89 -31.02
C CYS A 113 -15.27 -18.11 -29.50
N MET A 114 -16.13 -19.02 -29.02
CA MET A 114 -16.12 -19.43 -27.60
C MET A 114 -14.78 -20.06 -27.19
N VAL A 115 -14.19 -20.91 -28.04
CA VAL A 115 -12.87 -21.50 -27.79
C VAL A 115 -11.80 -20.42 -27.75
N ALA A 116 -11.82 -19.45 -28.66
CA ALA A 116 -10.89 -18.32 -28.68
C ALA A 116 -10.98 -17.46 -27.41
N MET A 117 -12.20 -17.10 -26.98
CA MET A 117 -12.43 -16.36 -25.72
C MET A 117 -11.93 -17.15 -24.50
N GLY A 118 -12.19 -18.46 -24.47
CA GLY A 118 -11.71 -19.36 -23.43
C GLY A 118 -10.18 -19.43 -23.40
N LEU A 119 -9.54 -19.50 -24.57
CA LEU A 119 -8.09 -19.58 -24.70
C LEU A 119 -7.39 -18.27 -24.30
N ILE A 120 -7.96 -17.12 -24.66
CA ILE A 120 -7.49 -15.80 -24.21
C ILE A 120 -7.60 -15.68 -22.69
N SER A 121 -8.74 -16.07 -22.11
CA SER A 121 -8.91 -16.07 -20.64
C SER A 121 -7.90 -16.98 -19.95
N LEU A 122 -7.71 -18.20 -20.47
CA LEU A 122 -6.82 -19.19 -19.89
C LEU A 122 -5.36 -18.74 -19.96
N THR A 123 -4.93 -18.17 -21.09
CA THR A 123 -3.56 -17.64 -21.25
C THR A 123 -3.29 -16.48 -20.29
N GLN A 124 -4.25 -15.57 -20.09
CA GLN A 124 -4.15 -14.51 -19.09
C GLN A 124 -4.01 -15.08 -17.67
N VAL A 125 -4.87 -16.02 -17.28
CA VAL A 125 -4.80 -16.66 -15.95
C VAL A 125 -3.47 -17.39 -15.74
N LEU A 126 -2.99 -18.14 -16.72
CA LEU A 126 -1.70 -18.84 -16.63
C LEU A 126 -0.52 -17.87 -16.54
N TRP A 127 -0.58 -16.75 -17.25
CA TRP A 127 0.43 -15.70 -17.17
C TRP A 127 0.45 -15.04 -15.78
N PHE A 128 -0.70 -14.67 -15.23
CA PHE A 128 -0.80 -14.14 -13.86
C PHE A 128 -0.34 -15.15 -12.80
N ARG A 129 -0.62 -16.45 -13.02
CA ARG A 129 -0.14 -17.52 -12.14
C ARG A 129 1.38 -17.67 -12.16
N ARG A 130 2.01 -17.52 -13.34
CA ARG A 130 3.48 -17.52 -13.46
C ARG A 130 4.14 -16.31 -12.83
N GLN A 131 3.48 -15.16 -12.84
CA GLN A 131 3.98 -13.94 -12.19
C GLN A 131 3.86 -13.98 -10.65
N GLY A 132 3.34 -15.07 -10.06
CA GLY A 132 3.21 -15.20 -8.61
C GLY A 132 2.08 -14.36 -8.00
N TRP A 133 1.21 -13.76 -8.82
CA TRP A 133 0.16 -12.84 -8.34
C TRP A 133 -0.86 -13.51 -7.43
N PHE A 134 -1.00 -14.84 -7.47
CA PHE A 134 -1.86 -15.62 -6.58
C PHE A 134 -1.16 -16.04 -5.26
N GLN A 135 0.17 -15.95 -5.17
CA GLN A 135 0.93 -16.31 -3.97
C GLN A 135 0.89 -15.20 -2.91
N ASP A 136 0.79 -13.93 -3.32
CA ASP A 136 0.58 -12.79 -2.43
C ASP A 136 -0.72 -12.90 -1.60
N TRP A 137 -1.68 -13.72 -2.05
CA TRP A 137 -2.97 -13.92 -1.41
C TRP A 137 -2.92 -14.94 -0.28
N THR A 138 -2.11 -15.98 -0.42
CA THR A 138 -2.03 -17.09 0.54
C THR A 138 -1.18 -16.75 1.77
N GLY A 139 -0.46 -15.61 1.76
CA GLY A 139 0.27 -15.08 2.91
C GLY A 139 -0.56 -14.24 3.89
N MET A 140 -1.86 -14.03 3.65
CA MET A 140 -2.78 -13.34 4.57
C MET A 140 -3.51 -14.29 5.52
N ARG A 141 -2.80 -15.25 6.11
CA ARG A 141 -3.28 -16.02 7.25
C ARG A 141 -2.35 -15.82 8.43
#